data_AF-A0A951LAT7-F1
#
_entry.id   AF-A0A951LAT7-F1
#
_cell.length_a   1.000
_cell.length_b   1.000
_cell.length_c   1.000
_cell.angle_alpha   90.00
_cell.angle_beta   90.00
_cell.angle_gamma   90.00
#
_symmetry.space_group_name_H-M   'P 1'
#
loop_
_entity.id
_entity.type
_entity.pdbx_description
1 polymer ?
#
loop_
_entity_poly.entity_id
_entity_poly.type
_entity_poly.pdbx_seq_one_letter_code
_entity_poly.pdbx_strand_id
1 'polypeptide(L)'
;MRMRKRAQYLRQLRELQLRDIGGLAVELRRLRRERPELVRAKVAAAAATSAELQALERALHERHPLRELREAGISGACPRCGSVHGSRDRYCAACGQALRATR
;
A
#
# COMPACT_ATOMS: atom_id res chain seq x y z
N MET A 1 -8.63 -25.02 -3.32
CA MET A 1 -9.42 -23.89 -3.89
C MET A 1 -9.80 -22.81 -2.87
N ARG A 2 -10.38 -23.14 -1.70
CA ARG A 2 -10.87 -22.15 -0.71
C ARG A 2 -9.78 -21.20 -0.15
N MET A 3 -8.60 -21.71 0.18
CA MET A 3 -7.48 -20.90 0.69
C MET A 3 -6.96 -19.88 -0.34
N ARG A 4 -6.79 -20.28 -1.61
CA ARG A 4 -6.39 -19.35 -2.69
C ARG A 4 -7.43 -18.24 -2.92
N LYS A 5 -8.72 -18.59 -2.94
CA LYS A 5 -9.81 -17.60 -3.04
C LYS A 5 -9.78 -16.62 -1.87
N ARG A 6 -9.55 -17.11 -0.65
CA ARG A 6 -9.40 -16.26 0.55
C ARG A 6 -8.19 -15.33 0.43
N ALA A 7 -7.03 -15.83 0.03
CA ALA A 7 -5.84 -15.01 -0.20
C ALA A 7 -6.09 -13.93 -1.27
N GLN A 8 -6.79 -14.26 -2.36
CA GLN A 8 -7.17 -13.26 -3.38
C GLN A 8 -8.10 -12.18 -2.83
N TYR A 9 -9.10 -12.56 -2.04
CA TYR A 9 -10.00 -11.61 -1.37
C TYR A 9 -9.23 -10.70 -0.40
N LEU A 10 -8.36 -11.26 0.45
CA LEU A 10 -7.57 -10.48 1.41
C LEU A 10 -6.61 -9.51 0.72
N ARG A 11 -6.09 -9.86 -0.47
CA ARG A 11 -5.30 -8.94 -1.29
C ARG A 11 -6.09 -7.72 -1.71
N GLN A 12 -7.30 -7.91 -2.24
CA GLN A 12 -8.19 -6.82 -2.64
C GLN A 12 -8.63 -5.97 -1.42
N LEU A 13 -8.97 -6.63 -0.31
CA LEU A 13 -9.36 -5.94 0.92
C LEU A 13 -8.21 -5.08 1.47
N ARG A 14 -6.99 -5.61 1.52
CA ARG A 14 -5.80 -4.87 1.96
C ARG A 14 -5.58 -3.62 1.11
N GLU A 15 -5.70 -3.73 -0.20
CA GLU A 15 -5.56 -2.60 -1.11
C GLU A 15 -6.59 -1.50 -0.82
N LEU A 16 -7.87 -1.88 -0.66
CA LEU A 16 -8.93 -0.91 -0.32
C LEU A 16 -8.68 -0.24 1.04
N GLN A 17 -8.28 -1.02 2.06
CA GLN A 17 -7.97 -0.49 3.39
C GLN A 17 -6.82 0.52 3.35
N LEU A 18 -5.76 0.25 2.58
CA LEU A 18 -4.64 1.19 2.44
C LEU A 18 -5.07 2.50 1.76
N ARG A 19 -5.91 2.42 0.72
CA ARG A 19 -6.47 3.61 0.05
C ARG A 19 -7.37 4.42 0.99
N ASP A 20 -8.26 3.76 1.73
CA ASP A 20 -9.15 4.38 2.72
C ASP A 20 -8.37 5.08 3.85
N ILE A 21 -7.33 4.43 4.39
CA ILE A 21 -6.47 5.04 5.42
C ILE A 21 -5.78 6.31 4.87
N GLY A 22 -5.24 6.25 3.66
CA GLY A 22 -4.64 7.41 3.00
C GLY A 22 -5.64 8.55 2.80
N GLY A 23 -6.83 8.25 2.27
CA GLY A 23 -7.91 9.22 2.11
C GLY A 23 -8.34 9.85 3.44
N LEU A 24 -8.52 9.04 4.48
CA LEU A 24 -8.85 9.52 5.82
C LEU A 24 -7.77 10.48 6.36
N ALA A 25 -6.49 10.16 6.20
CA ALA A 25 -5.40 11.01 6.67
C ALA A 25 -5.42 12.39 6.00
N VAL A 26 -5.69 12.44 4.69
CA VAL A 26 -5.82 13.69 3.95
C VAL A 26 -7.03 14.49 4.44
N GLU A 27 -8.20 13.87 4.61
CA GLU A 27 -9.40 14.56 5.08
C GLU A 27 -9.27 15.06 6.53
N LEU A 28 -8.67 14.28 7.43
CA LEU A 28 -8.39 14.74 8.81
C LEU A 28 -7.47 15.97 8.80
N ARG A 29 -6.43 15.97 7.96
CA ARG A 29 -5.54 17.13 7.81
C ARG A 29 -6.27 18.34 7.23
N ARG A 30 -7.06 18.15 6.17
CA ARG A 30 -7.84 19.20 5.50
C ARG A 30 -8.83 19.85 6.47
N LEU A 31 -9.53 19.05 7.27
CA LEU A 31 -10.52 19.51 8.24
C LEU A 31 -9.91 19.99 9.56
N ARG A 32 -8.57 19.92 9.71
CA ARG A 32 -7.85 20.25 10.95
C ARG A 32 -8.40 19.47 12.16
N ARG A 33 -8.77 18.21 11.93
CA ARG A 33 -9.33 17.30 12.95
C ARG A 33 -8.33 16.21 13.28
N GLU A 34 -8.26 15.87 14.56
CA GLU A 34 -7.52 14.71 15.02
C GLU A 34 -8.50 13.63 15.48
N ARG A 35 -8.35 12.42 14.95
CA ARG A 35 -9.11 11.23 15.37
C ARG A 35 -8.16 10.06 15.56
N PRO A 36 -7.24 10.12 16.54
CA PRO A 36 -6.18 9.14 16.68
C PRO A 36 -6.72 7.72 16.90
N GLU A 37 -7.82 7.55 17.63
CA GLU A 37 -8.44 6.22 17.83
C GLU A 37 -9.01 5.63 16.55
N LEU A 38 -9.67 6.44 15.71
CA LEU A 38 -10.21 5.96 14.44
C LEU A 38 -9.08 5.53 13.49
N VAL A 39 -8.01 6.32 13.43
CA VAL A 39 -6.81 6.00 12.65
C VAL A 39 -6.18 4.71 13.17
N ARG A 40 -5.97 4.59 14.49
CA ARG A 40 -5.46 3.37 15.13
C ARG A 40 -6.30 2.15 14.79
N ALA A 41 -7.62 2.25 14.91
CA ALA A 41 -8.53 1.14 14.63
C ALA A 41 -8.45 0.69 13.16
N LYS A 42 -8.44 1.63 12.20
CA LYS A 42 -8.31 1.31 10.77
C LYS A 42 -6.96 0.68 10.44
N VAL A 43 -5.87 1.21 11.02
CA VAL A 43 -4.52 0.64 10.87
C VAL A 43 -4.46 -0.77 11.46
N ALA A 44 -5.02 -0.99 12.64
CA ALA A 44 -5.07 -2.31 13.27
C ALA A 44 -5.85 -3.33 12.43
N ALA A 45 -6.99 -2.94 11.85
CA ALA A 45 -7.76 -3.79 10.95
C ALA A 45 -6.96 -4.18 9.69
N ALA A 46 -6.25 -3.22 9.08
CA ALA A 46 -5.40 -3.48 7.92
C ALA A 46 -4.18 -4.38 8.28
N ALA A 47 -3.63 -4.22 9.47
CA ALA A 47 -2.55 -5.07 9.99
C ALA A 47 -3.03 -6.52 10.20
N ALA A 48 -4.23 -6.71 10.77
CA ALA A 48 -4.83 -8.04 10.94
C ALA A 48 -5.07 -8.74 9.58
N THR A 49 -5.63 -8.04 8.60
CA THR A 49 -5.78 -8.53 7.22
C THR A 49 -4.44 -8.92 6.61
N SER A 50 -3.39 -8.11 6.83
CA SER A 50 -2.04 -8.39 6.33
C SER A 50 -1.42 -9.63 6.99
N ALA A 51 -1.64 -9.82 8.29
CA ALA A 51 -1.15 -11.00 9.02
C ALA A 51 -1.83 -12.29 8.53
N GLU A 52 -3.15 -12.27 8.34
CA GLU A 52 -3.89 -13.42 7.80
C GLU A 52 -3.43 -13.76 6.38
N LEU A 53 -3.27 -12.75 5.51
CA LEU A 53 -2.77 -12.95 4.16
C LEU A 53 -1.38 -13.58 4.16
N GLN A 54 -0.45 -13.08 4.99
CA GLN A 54 0.89 -13.65 5.10
C GLN A 54 0.86 -15.11 5.59
N ALA A 55 -0.02 -15.46 6.52
CA ALA A 55 -0.17 -16.83 6.98
C ALA A 55 -0.64 -17.76 5.84
N LEU A 56 -1.62 -17.32 5.05
CA LEU A 56 -2.11 -18.08 3.90
C LEU A 56 -1.07 -18.20 2.79
N GLU A 57 -0.34 -17.13 2.48
CA GLU A 57 0.73 -17.13 1.47
C GLU A 57 1.87 -18.07 1.87
N ARG A 58 2.24 -18.11 3.15
CA ARG A 58 3.21 -19.08 3.69
C ARG A 58 2.70 -20.51 3.54
N ALA A 59 1.45 -20.79 3.92
CA ALA A 59 0.86 -22.13 3.81
C ALA A 59 0.74 -22.60 2.34
N LEU A 60 0.45 -21.68 1.42
CA LEU A 60 0.36 -21.96 -0.01
C LEU A 60 1.72 -22.05 -0.72
N HIS A 61 2.83 -21.78 -0.03
CA HIS A 61 4.17 -21.62 -0.61
C HIS A 61 4.23 -20.52 -1.70
N GLU A 62 3.28 -19.59 -1.67
CA GLU A 62 3.14 -18.47 -2.60
C GLU A 62 3.74 -17.21 -1.97
N ARG A 63 5.08 -17.09 -1.90
CA ARG A 63 5.71 -15.83 -1.45
C ARG A 63 5.55 -14.77 -2.54
N HIS A 64 4.66 -13.81 -2.33
CA HIS A 64 4.63 -12.61 -3.13
C HIS A 64 5.44 -11.51 -2.41
N PRO A 65 6.55 -11.02 -2.98
CA PRO A 65 7.20 -9.83 -2.44
C PRO A 65 6.17 -8.70 -2.44
N LEU A 66 6.17 -7.92 -1.35
CA LEU A 66 5.28 -6.77 -1.08
C LEU A 66 4.61 -6.26 -2.35
N ARG A 67 3.33 -6.58 -2.54
CA ARG A 67 2.57 -5.99 -3.65
C ARG A 67 2.42 -4.51 -3.36
N GLU A 68 3.30 -3.74 -3.99
CA GLU A 68 3.13 -2.32 -4.21
C GLU A 68 1.76 -2.12 -4.87
N LEU A 69 1.02 -1.12 -4.41
CA LEU A 69 -0.17 -0.61 -5.08
C LEU A 69 0.26 -0.06 -6.43
N ARG A 70 0.43 -0.94 -7.42
CA ARG A 70 0.85 -0.56 -8.77
C ARG A 70 -0.39 -0.24 -9.57
N GLU A 71 -0.60 1.05 -9.77
CA GLU A 71 -1.47 1.55 -10.82
C GLU A 71 -0.66 1.62 -12.12
N ALA A 72 -1.26 1.23 -13.25
CA ALA A 72 -0.57 1.26 -14.53
C ALA A 72 -0.09 2.69 -14.84
N GLY A 73 1.22 2.85 -15.06
CA GLY A 73 1.85 4.17 -15.23
C GLY A 73 2.49 4.75 -13.97
N ILE A 74 2.28 4.17 -12.78
CA ILE A 74 2.94 4.53 -11.52
C ILE A 74 3.96 3.44 -11.16
N SER A 75 5.24 3.80 -11.05
CA SER A 75 6.29 2.82 -10.69
C SER A 75 6.54 2.71 -9.20
N GLY A 76 6.18 3.73 -8.41
CA GLY A 76 6.39 3.69 -6.97
C GLY A 76 6.58 5.07 -6.35
N ALA A 77 7.18 5.07 -5.16
CA ALA A 77 7.51 6.28 -4.41
C ALA A 77 9.02 6.52 -4.43
N CYS A 78 9.41 7.79 -4.55
CA CYS A 78 10.81 8.19 -4.51
C CYS A 78 11.44 7.74 -3.18
N PRO A 79 12.59 7.05 -3.18
CA PRO A 79 13.22 6.57 -1.96
C PRO A 79 13.76 7.70 -1.07
N ARG A 80 13.92 8.91 -1.63
CA ARG A 80 14.41 10.08 -0.90
C ARG A 80 13.29 10.88 -0.23
N CYS A 81 12.23 11.21 -0.97
CA CYS A 81 11.19 12.13 -0.49
C CYS A 81 9.78 11.53 -0.44
N GLY A 82 9.60 10.28 -0.88
CA GLY A 82 8.30 9.61 -0.87
C GLY A 82 7.33 10.07 -1.96
N SER A 83 7.67 11.05 -2.80
CA SER A 83 6.80 11.48 -3.90
C SER A 83 6.57 10.33 -4.88
N VAL A 84 5.31 10.12 -5.26
CA VAL A 84 4.93 9.15 -6.30
C VAL A 84 5.56 9.57 -7.63
N HIS A 85 6.04 8.60 -8.40
CA HIS A 85 6.59 8.82 -9.73
C HIS A 85 6.04 7.81 -10.74
N GLY A 86 6.00 8.27 -11.98
CA GLY A 86 5.58 7.47 -13.11
C GLY A 86 6.59 6.38 -13.47
N SER A 87 6.15 5.42 -14.26
CA SER A 87 7.00 4.28 -14.65
C SER A 87 8.08 4.57 -15.67
N ARG A 88 7.99 5.73 -16.32
CA ARG A 88 8.98 6.23 -17.27
C ARG A 88 9.87 7.33 -16.67
N ASP A 89 9.63 7.72 -15.42
CA ASP A 89 10.37 8.80 -14.78
C ASP A 89 11.78 8.33 -14.39
N ARG A 90 12.79 9.06 -14.87
CA ARG A 90 14.20 8.82 -14.51
C ARG A 90 14.63 9.64 -13.29
N TYR A 91 13.89 10.70 -12.97
CA TYR A 91 14.18 11.62 -11.87
C TYR A 91 12.89 11.98 -11.14
N CYS A 92 12.98 12.18 -9.83
CA CYS A 92 11.86 12.63 -9.02
C CYS A 92 11.54 14.10 -9.29
N ALA A 93 10.32 14.40 -9.75
CA ALA A 93 9.86 15.77 -10.00
C ALA A 93 9.84 16.65 -8.74
N ALA A 94 9.74 16.06 -7.54
CA ALA A 94 9.69 16.81 -6.29
C ALA A 94 11.08 17.13 -5.70
N CYS A 95 12.08 16.27 -5.87
CA CYS A 95 13.37 16.42 -5.16
C CYS A 95 14.61 16.25 -6.04
N GLY A 96 14.46 16.00 -7.34
CA GLY A 96 15.55 15.83 -8.31
C GLY A 96 16.32 14.51 -8.22
N GLN A 97 16.02 13.65 -7.23
CA GLN A 97 16.72 12.38 -7.04
C GLN A 97 16.56 11.47 -8.26
N ALA A 98 17.65 10.86 -8.72
CA ALA A 98 17.61 9.80 -9.72
C ALA A 98 16.81 8.60 -9.20
N LEU A 99 15.79 8.20 -9.96
CA LEU A 99 14.96 7.04 -9.68
C LEU A 99 15.63 5.84 -10.35
N ARG A 100 16.14 4.89 -9.56
CA ARG A 100 16.75 3.68 -10.12
C ARG A 100 15.65 2.92 -10.88
N ALA A 101 15.86 2.69 -12.17
CA ALA A 101 15.01 1.82 -12.97
C ALA A 101 15.17 0.39 -12.45
N THR A 102 14.19 -0.09 -11.68
CA THR A 102 14.11 -1.51 -11.30
C THR A 102 13.74 -2.28 -12.57
N ARG A 103 14.65 -3.15 -13.05
CA ARG A 103 14.36 -4.18 -14.06
C ARG A 103 13.35 -5.18 -13.51
#